data_AF-A0A1J3FIL8-F1
#
_entry.id   AF-A0A1J3FIL8-F1
#
_cell.length_a   1.000
_cell.length_b   1.000
_cell.length_c   1.000
_cell.angle_alpha   90.00
_cell.angle_beta   90.00
_cell.angle_gamma   90.00
#
_symmetry.space_group_name_H-M   'P 1'
#
loop_
_entity.id
_entity.type
_entity.pdbx_description
1 polymer ?
#
loop_
_entity_poly.entity_id
_entity_poly.type
_entity_poly.pdbx_seq_one_letter_code
_entity_poly.pdbx_strand_id
1 'polypeptide(L)'
;IKLHLWCISEDKEEKHFLNFSLMALISILEVSIYFLCFSFLFGYFLISKKPHRSFLTNWPFLGMLPGLLVEIPRVYDYATELLEASNLTYPFKGPCFAGLDMLITVDPANIHHIMSTNFANYPKGSEFKKIFDVLGDGIFNADSDLWRDLRKSAQSMMSHQEFQRFTLTTSLSKLEKGLVPLLDHVAEKKLVVDLQDVFQRFTFDTTFVLATGVDPGCLSIDMPEIEFSRALDEAEEAIFFRYVTPEMVWKMQRLIGCGEELKMKRAHS
;
A
#
# COMPACT_ATOMS: atom_id res chain seq x y z
N ILE A 1 -15.64 -21.29 -65.39
CA ILE A 1 -16.29 -22.18 -64.40
C ILE A 1 -15.40 -22.41 -63.17
N LYS A 2 -14.16 -22.89 -63.31
CA LYS A 2 -13.25 -23.14 -62.16
C LYS A 2 -12.93 -21.90 -61.28
N LEU A 3 -12.67 -20.74 -61.87
CA LEU A 3 -12.46 -19.47 -61.14
C LEU A 3 -13.70 -18.96 -60.40
N HIS A 4 -14.89 -19.17 -60.99
CA HIS A 4 -16.17 -18.72 -60.40
C HIS A 4 -16.60 -19.59 -59.22
N LEU A 5 -16.24 -20.89 -59.22
CA LEU A 5 -16.45 -21.80 -58.09
C LEU A 5 -15.47 -21.53 -56.93
N TRP A 6 -14.25 -21.07 -57.24
CA TRP A 6 -13.24 -20.73 -56.23
C TRP A 6 -13.64 -19.47 -55.44
N CYS A 7 -14.08 -18.42 -56.14
CA CYS A 7 -14.56 -17.17 -55.53
C CYS A 7 -15.83 -17.38 -54.67
N ILE A 8 -16.73 -18.29 -55.07
CA ILE A 8 -17.90 -18.67 -54.26
C ILE A 8 -17.50 -19.48 -53.01
N SER A 9 -16.43 -20.28 -53.09
CA SER A 9 -15.91 -21.04 -51.94
C SER A 9 -15.27 -20.10 -50.90
N GLU A 10 -14.49 -19.12 -51.38
CA GLU A 10 -13.84 -18.09 -50.56
C GLU A 10 -14.87 -17.21 -49.84
N ASP A 11 -15.90 -16.73 -50.56
CA ASP A 11 -16.99 -15.92 -50.00
C ASP A 11 -17.86 -16.70 -48.99
N LYS A 12 -17.91 -18.04 -49.10
CA LYS A 12 -18.62 -18.90 -48.15
C LYS A 12 -17.81 -19.17 -46.89
N GLU A 13 -16.50 -19.34 -47.00
CA GLU A 13 -15.60 -19.44 -45.84
C GLU A 13 -15.48 -18.12 -45.09
N GLU A 14 -15.41 -16.99 -45.81
CA GLU A 14 -15.36 -15.65 -45.24
C GLU A 14 -16.64 -15.33 -44.46
N LYS A 15 -17.83 -15.65 -45.02
CA LYS A 15 -19.11 -15.56 -44.30
C LYS A 15 -19.19 -16.46 -43.07
N HIS A 16 -18.61 -17.65 -43.13
CA HIS A 16 -18.58 -18.56 -41.99
C HIS A 16 -17.66 -18.06 -40.87
N PHE A 17 -16.52 -17.47 -41.24
CA PHE A 17 -15.57 -16.84 -40.32
C PHE A 17 -16.16 -15.58 -39.68
N LEU A 18 -16.81 -14.72 -40.47
CA LEU A 18 -17.53 -13.53 -39.99
C LEU A 18 -18.66 -13.89 -39.02
N ASN A 19 -19.46 -14.92 -39.32
CA ASN A 19 -20.52 -15.39 -38.43
C ASN A 19 -19.97 -15.99 -37.13
N PHE A 20 -18.86 -16.73 -37.19
CA PHE A 20 -18.20 -17.27 -36.00
C PHE A 20 -17.63 -16.15 -35.12
N SER A 21 -16.96 -15.16 -35.72
CA SER A 21 -16.44 -13.98 -35.02
C SER A 21 -17.57 -13.16 -34.38
N LEU A 22 -18.69 -12.99 -35.07
CA LEU A 22 -19.87 -12.28 -34.56
C LEU A 22 -20.49 -13.00 -33.36
N MET A 23 -20.63 -14.33 -33.41
CA MET A 23 -21.16 -15.13 -32.29
C MET A 23 -20.23 -15.12 -31.07
N ALA A 24 -18.92 -15.09 -31.29
CA ALA A 24 -17.94 -14.94 -30.21
C ALA A 24 -18.05 -13.55 -29.55
N LEU A 25 -18.20 -12.48 -30.35
CA LEU A 25 -18.37 -11.11 -29.84
C LEU A 25 -19.68 -10.96 -29.02
N ILE A 26 -20.78 -11.55 -29.48
CA ILE A 26 -22.06 -11.52 -28.74
C ILE A 26 -21.92 -12.26 -27.41
N SER A 27 -21.31 -13.45 -27.41
CA SER A 27 -21.05 -14.21 -26.17
C SER A 27 -20.19 -13.43 -25.17
N ILE A 28 -19.13 -12.76 -25.64
CA ILE A 28 -18.27 -11.92 -24.79
C ILE A 28 -19.07 -10.74 -24.22
N LEU A 29 -19.92 -10.11 -25.05
CA LEU A 29 -20.76 -8.99 -24.62
C LEU A 29 -21.77 -9.42 -23.55
N GLU A 30 -22.44 -10.56 -23.73
CA GLU A 30 -23.38 -11.11 -22.75
C GLU A 30 -22.70 -11.42 -21.42
N VAL A 31 -21.55 -12.11 -21.45
CA VAL A 31 -20.75 -12.39 -20.25
C VAL A 31 -20.32 -11.10 -19.56
N SER A 32 -19.92 -10.07 -20.33
CA SER A 32 -19.55 -8.76 -19.78
C SER A 32 -20.74 -8.06 -19.11
N ILE A 33 -21.94 -8.15 -19.68
CA ILE A 33 -23.17 -7.58 -19.11
C ILE A 33 -23.53 -8.31 -17.82
N TYR A 34 -23.51 -9.66 -17.80
CA TYR A 34 -23.76 -10.42 -16.57
C TYR A 34 -22.74 -10.10 -15.48
N PHE A 35 -21.46 -9.93 -15.85
CA PHE A 35 -20.41 -9.54 -14.92
C PHE A 35 -20.64 -8.13 -14.36
N LEU A 36 -21.03 -7.16 -15.20
CA LEU A 36 -21.37 -5.80 -14.78
C LEU A 36 -22.63 -5.75 -13.91
N CYS A 37 -23.67 -6.51 -14.24
CA CYS A 37 -24.88 -6.61 -13.43
C CYS A 37 -24.57 -7.29 -12.08
N PHE A 38 -23.78 -8.36 -12.08
CA PHE A 38 -23.36 -9.03 -10.86
C PHE A 38 -22.49 -8.12 -9.99
N SER A 39 -21.52 -7.40 -10.55
CA SER A 39 -20.68 -6.48 -9.80
C SER A 39 -21.47 -5.30 -9.26
N PHE A 40 -22.45 -4.77 -10.01
CA PHE A 40 -23.35 -3.72 -9.55
C PHE A 40 -24.26 -4.21 -8.41
N LEU A 41 -24.90 -5.37 -8.56
CA LEU A 41 -25.74 -5.95 -7.52
C LEU A 41 -24.93 -6.35 -6.28
N PHE A 42 -23.71 -6.85 -6.47
CA PHE A 42 -22.80 -7.21 -5.40
C PHE A 42 -22.31 -5.96 -4.65
N GLY A 43 -21.89 -4.91 -5.37
CA GLY A 43 -21.54 -3.61 -4.78
C GLY A 43 -22.73 -2.99 -4.04
N TYR A 44 -23.91 -2.99 -4.66
CA TYR A 44 -25.14 -2.53 -4.01
C TYR A 44 -25.47 -3.36 -2.76
N PHE A 45 -25.29 -4.67 -2.79
CA PHE A 45 -25.51 -5.54 -1.64
C PHE A 45 -24.51 -5.24 -0.50
N LEU A 46 -23.23 -5.05 -0.83
CA LEU A 46 -22.19 -4.67 0.13
C LEU A 46 -22.50 -3.32 0.80
N ILE A 47 -22.93 -2.33 0.02
CA ILE A 47 -23.26 -0.98 0.51
C ILE A 47 -24.59 -0.96 1.28
N SER A 48 -25.60 -1.70 0.80
CA SER A 48 -26.93 -1.75 1.41
C SER A 48 -26.94 -2.50 2.73
N LYS A 49 -26.00 -3.43 2.91
CA LYS A 49 -25.68 -4.03 4.20
C LYS A 49 -24.79 -3.08 5.01
N LYS A 50 -25.24 -1.84 5.26
CA LYS A 50 -24.64 -1.01 6.30
C LYS A 50 -24.56 -1.85 7.58
N PRO A 51 -23.37 -2.01 8.19
CA PRO A 51 -23.22 -2.89 9.31
C PRO A 51 -23.73 -2.14 10.53
N HIS A 52 -25.01 -2.29 10.84
CA HIS A 52 -25.45 -2.12 12.24
C HIS A 52 -25.02 -3.32 13.10
N ARG A 53 -23.91 -3.95 12.72
CA ARG A 53 -23.27 -5.09 13.37
C ARG A 53 -21.83 -4.67 13.59
N SER A 54 -21.38 -4.65 14.83
CA SER A 54 -19.99 -4.32 15.18
C SER A 54 -18.95 -5.26 14.55
N PHE A 55 -19.38 -6.40 13.95
CA PHE A 55 -18.50 -7.43 13.41
C PHE A 55 -18.63 -7.62 11.89
N LEU A 56 -17.50 -7.90 11.25
CA LEU A 56 -17.43 -8.21 9.82
C LEU A 56 -18.15 -9.53 9.49
N THR A 57 -18.81 -9.56 8.32
CA THR A 57 -19.43 -10.78 7.81
C THR A 57 -18.35 -11.68 7.22
N ASN A 58 -18.28 -12.94 7.68
CA ASN A 58 -17.37 -13.93 7.13
C ASN A 58 -18.00 -14.66 5.94
N TRP A 59 -17.53 -14.37 4.72
CA TRP A 59 -18.01 -14.98 3.48
C TRP A 59 -17.24 -16.27 3.15
N PRO A 60 -17.87 -17.29 2.52
CA PRO A 60 -17.25 -18.59 2.27
C PRO A 60 -15.89 -18.56 1.54
N PHE A 61 -15.72 -17.67 0.55
CA PHE A 61 -14.50 -17.59 -0.26
C PHE A 61 -13.67 -16.34 0.02
N LEU A 62 -14.32 -15.20 0.28
CA LEU A 62 -13.67 -13.91 0.45
C LEU A 62 -13.36 -13.57 1.91
N GLY A 63 -13.79 -14.42 2.85
CA GLY A 63 -13.66 -14.15 4.27
C GLY A 63 -14.35 -12.85 4.67
N MET A 64 -13.71 -12.10 5.55
CA MET A 64 -14.16 -10.80 6.07
C MET A 64 -13.66 -9.61 5.23
N LEU A 65 -12.84 -9.86 4.20
CA LEU A 65 -12.22 -8.81 3.38
C LEU A 65 -13.22 -7.83 2.74
N PRO A 66 -14.38 -8.27 2.18
CA PRO A 66 -15.32 -7.33 1.57
C PRO A 66 -15.88 -6.30 2.55
N GLY A 67 -16.12 -6.72 3.80
CA GLY A 67 -16.57 -5.79 4.84
C GLY A 67 -15.47 -4.81 5.23
N LEU A 68 -14.22 -5.28 5.34
CA LEU A 68 -13.08 -4.41 5.61
C LEU A 68 -12.89 -3.34 4.53
N LEU A 69 -13.03 -3.70 3.25
CA LEU A 69 -12.90 -2.75 2.13
C LEU A 69 -13.93 -1.63 2.18
N VAL A 70 -15.15 -1.91 2.66
CA VAL A 70 -16.20 -0.90 2.85
C VAL A 70 -15.86 0.07 3.99
N GLU A 71 -15.17 -0.41 5.02
CA GLU A 71 -14.81 0.38 6.20
C GLU A 71 -13.45 1.10 6.07
N ILE A 72 -12.67 0.89 4.98
CA ILE A 72 -11.38 1.57 4.75
C ILE A 72 -11.43 3.08 5.01
N PRO A 73 -12.43 3.86 4.51
CA PRO A 73 -12.48 5.31 4.73
C PRO A 73 -12.61 5.74 6.20
N ARG A 74 -13.00 4.81 7.08
CA ARG A 74 -13.20 5.01 8.52
C ARG A 74 -12.53 3.89 9.32
N VAL A 75 -11.42 3.35 8.80
CA VAL A 75 -10.76 2.16 9.34
C VAL A 75 -10.36 2.31 10.80
N TYR A 76 -9.95 3.51 11.22
CA TYR A 76 -9.55 3.78 12.61
C TYR A 76 -10.75 3.75 13.56
N ASP A 77 -11.82 4.48 13.24
CA ASP A 77 -13.06 4.48 14.04
C ASP A 77 -13.64 3.08 14.12
N TYR A 78 -13.72 2.40 12.97
CA TYR A 78 -14.23 1.03 12.89
C TYR A 78 -13.39 0.03 13.68
N ALA A 79 -12.06 0.12 13.62
CA ALA A 79 -11.17 -0.75 14.38
C ALA A 79 -11.38 -0.59 15.89
N THR A 80 -11.55 0.65 16.37
CA THR A 80 -11.88 0.92 17.78
C THR A 80 -13.22 0.30 18.17
N GLU A 81 -14.29 0.56 17.42
CA GLU A 81 -15.62 -0.01 17.68
C GLU A 81 -15.61 -1.55 17.68
N LEU A 82 -14.91 -2.15 16.71
CA LEU A 82 -14.77 -3.59 16.56
C LEU A 82 -14.06 -4.22 17.77
N LEU A 83 -12.94 -3.63 18.20
CA LEU A 83 -12.14 -4.14 19.31
C LEU A 83 -12.83 -3.93 20.66
N GLU A 84 -13.54 -2.82 20.84
CA GLU A 84 -14.40 -2.61 22.02
C GLU A 84 -15.50 -3.68 22.09
N ALA A 85 -16.15 -3.99 20.96
CA ALA A 85 -17.18 -5.03 20.89
C ALA A 85 -16.61 -6.46 21.02
N SER A 86 -15.35 -6.69 20.65
CA SER A 86 -14.72 -8.01 20.64
C SER A 86 -13.90 -8.33 21.90
N ASN A 87 -14.08 -7.57 22.99
CA ASN A 87 -13.28 -7.71 24.22
C ASN A 87 -11.76 -7.62 23.93
N LEU A 88 -11.38 -6.58 23.16
CA LEU A 88 -10.01 -6.17 22.82
C LEU A 88 -9.23 -7.11 21.90
N THR A 89 -9.81 -8.23 21.46
CA THR A 89 -9.15 -9.18 20.55
C THR A 89 -10.13 -9.66 19.48
N TYR A 90 -9.73 -9.60 18.21
CA TYR A 90 -10.57 -9.99 17.07
C TYR A 90 -9.82 -10.87 16.06
N PRO A 91 -10.32 -12.09 15.76
CA PRO A 91 -9.78 -12.91 14.68
C PRO A 91 -10.36 -12.45 13.33
N PHE A 92 -9.53 -11.87 12.49
CA PHE A 92 -9.85 -11.56 11.11
C PHE A 92 -9.60 -12.78 10.21
N LYS A 93 -10.58 -13.12 9.37
CA LYS A 93 -10.47 -14.19 8.37
C LYS A 93 -10.36 -13.60 6.97
N GLY A 94 -9.25 -13.87 6.30
CA GLY A 94 -9.04 -13.44 4.92
C GLY A 94 -9.73 -14.36 3.90
N PRO A 95 -9.59 -14.08 2.59
CA PRO A 95 -10.00 -15.02 1.56
C PRO A 95 -9.29 -16.37 1.73
N CYS A 96 -10.01 -17.48 1.54
CA CYS A 96 -9.52 -18.83 1.86
C CYS A 96 -8.29 -19.27 1.03
N PHE A 97 -8.01 -18.56 -0.06
CA PHE A 97 -6.90 -18.81 -0.99
C PHE A 97 -5.75 -17.80 -0.84
N ALA A 98 -5.85 -16.82 0.07
CA ALA A 98 -4.89 -15.72 0.17
C ALA A 98 -4.00 -15.76 1.43
N GLY A 99 -4.31 -16.60 2.43
CA GLY A 99 -3.49 -16.71 3.64
C GLY A 99 -3.47 -15.45 4.52
N LEU A 100 -4.50 -14.60 4.42
CA LEU A 100 -4.60 -13.30 5.11
C LEU A 100 -5.34 -13.39 6.46
N ASP A 101 -5.24 -14.53 7.14
CA ASP A 101 -5.83 -14.68 8.47
C ASP A 101 -4.97 -13.94 9.51
N MET A 102 -5.61 -13.11 10.34
CA MET A 102 -4.92 -12.27 11.31
C MET A 102 -5.60 -12.33 12.67
N LEU A 103 -4.82 -12.18 13.74
CA LEU A 103 -5.33 -11.94 15.08
C LEU A 103 -4.98 -10.51 15.47
N ILE A 104 -6.01 -9.67 15.62
CA ILE A 104 -5.86 -8.26 15.99
C ILE A 104 -6.12 -8.15 17.49
N THR A 105 -5.21 -7.54 18.25
CA THR A 105 -5.36 -7.41 19.70
C THR A 105 -4.87 -6.06 20.20
N VAL A 106 -5.62 -5.46 21.11
CA VAL A 106 -5.22 -4.31 21.93
C VAL A 106 -5.20 -4.65 23.43
N ASP A 107 -5.42 -5.93 23.78
CA ASP A 107 -5.26 -6.41 25.16
C ASP A 107 -3.79 -6.26 25.63
N PRO A 108 -3.52 -5.51 26.72
CA PRO A 108 -2.17 -5.32 27.25
C PRO A 108 -1.44 -6.61 27.61
N ALA A 109 -2.14 -7.65 28.06
CA ALA A 109 -1.54 -8.95 28.38
C ALA A 109 -1.04 -9.65 27.12
N ASN A 110 -1.82 -9.61 26.03
CA ASN A 110 -1.41 -10.14 24.73
C ASN A 110 -0.25 -9.34 24.15
N ILE A 111 -0.30 -8.00 24.23
CA ILE A 111 0.78 -7.13 23.78
C ILE A 111 2.08 -7.42 24.54
N HIS A 112 2.02 -7.52 25.88
CA HIS A 112 3.19 -7.87 26.69
C HIS A 112 3.72 -9.27 26.34
N HIS A 113 2.82 -10.23 26.08
CA HIS A 113 3.22 -11.56 25.65
C HIS A 113 4.00 -11.53 24.33
N ILE A 114 3.44 -10.89 23.31
CA ILE A 114 3.99 -10.82 21.95
C ILE A 114 5.25 -9.94 21.90
N MET A 115 5.21 -8.76 22.51
CA MET A 115 6.26 -7.73 22.34
C MET A 115 7.37 -7.81 23.40
N SER A 116 7.22 -8.64 24.44
CA SER A 116 8.20 -8.72 25.53
C SER A 116 8.55 -10.16 25.90
N THR A 117 7.63 -10.91 26.53
CA THR A 117 8.01 -12.20 27.13
C THR A 117 8.24 -13.31 26.12
N ASN A 118 7.65 -13.22 24.92
CA ASN A 118 7.67 -14.29 23.93
C ASN A 118 8.00 -13.80 22.50
N PHE A 119 8.67 -12.65 22.37
CA PHE A 119 8.93 -11.98 21.09
C PHE A 119 9.58 -12.86 20.02
N ALA A 120 10.50 -13.74 20.40
CA ALA A 120 11.20 -14.62 19.46
C ALA A 120 10.26 -15.58 18.70
N ASN A 121 9.05 -15.84 19.22
CA ASN A 121 8.06 -16.72 18.59
C ASN A 121 7.10 -15.97 17.64
N TYR A 122 7.26 -14.67 17.46
CA TYR A 122 6.44 -13.85 16.56
C TYR A 122 7.31 -13.14 15.49
N PRO A 123 7.98 -13.90 14.60
CA PRO A 123 8.72 -13.31 13.48
C PRO A 123 7.74 -12.67 12.47
N LYS A 124 8.23 -11.74 11.66
CA LYS A 124 7.44 -11.18 10.54
C LYS A 124 7.21 -12.22 9.46
N GLY A 125 8.24 -13.04 9.18
CA GLY A 125 8.15 -14.16 8.26
C GLY A 125 8.27 -13.79 6.78
N SER A 126 8.25 -14.81 5.92
CA SER A 126 8.49 -14.67 4.48
C SER A 126 7.44 -13.83 3.77
N GLU A 127 6.18 -13.92 4.17
CA GLU A 127 5.09 -13.19 3.52
C GLU A 127 5.22 -11.68 3.73
N PHE A 128 5.56 -11.26 4.95
CA PHE A 128 5.87 -9.86 5.22
C PHE A 128 7.04 -9.39 4.35
N LYS A 129 8.13 -10.17 4.29
CA LYS A 129 9.30 -9.83 3.48
C LYS A 129 8.99 -9.70 1.99
N LYS A 130 8.09 -10.51 1.44
CA LYS A 130 7.65 -10.40 0.03
C LYS A 130 6.88 -9.11 -0.22
N ILE A 131 5.97 -8.74 0.68
CA ILE A 131 5.15 -7.54 0.55
C ILE A 131 6.04 -6.29 0.60
N PHE A 132 6.99 -6.28 1.54
CA PHE A 132 7.89 -5.16 1.81
C PHE A 132 9.25 -5.28 1.10
N ASP A 133 9.35 -6.01 -0.02
CA ASP A 133 10.62 -6.29 -0.71
C ASP A 133 11.44 -5.03 -1.07
N VAL A 134 10.76 -3.91 -1.32
CA VAL A 134 11.39 -2.59 -1.58
C VAL A 134 12.28 -2.08 -0.46
N LEU A 135 12.04 -2.49 0.79
CA LEU A 135 12.86 -2.10 1.94
C LEU A 135 14.15 -2.94 2.07
N GLY A 136 14.37 -3.90 1.16
CA GLY A 136 15.54 -4.78 1.14
C GLY A 136 15.61 -5.72 2.34
N ASP A 137 16.82 -6.13 2.71
CA ASP A 137 17.08 -7.04 3.84
C ASP A 137 17.43 -6.31 5.15
N GLY A 138 17.13 -5.01 5.21
CA GLY A 138 17.45 -4.15 6.35
C GLY A 138 16.64 -4.47 7.61
N ILE A 139 16.83 -3.64 8.64
CA ILE A 139 16.25 -3.83 9.98
C ILE A 139 14.71 -3.98 9.98
N PHE A 140 14.02 -3.44 8.97
CA PHE A 140 12.56 -3.55 8.85
C PHE A 140 12.10 -4.94 8.40
N ASN A 141 12.86 -5.62 7.54
CA ASN A 141 12.52 -6.94 6.99
C ASN A 141 13.31 -8.09 7.62
N ALA A 142 14.36 -7.79 8.40
CA ALA A 142 15.10 -8.79 9.13
C ALA A 142 14.27 -9.40 10.28
N ASP A 143 14.53 -10.68 10.55
CA ASP A 143 14.01 -11.44 11.69
C ASP A 143 15.17 -12.01 12.53
N SER A 144 14.83 -12.48 13.73
CA SER A 144 15.72 -13.25 14.62
C SER A 144 17.06 -12.54 14.91
N ASP A 145 18.20 -13.23 14.75
CA ASP A 145 19.51 -12.72 15.15
C ASP A 145 19.99 -11.57 14.28
N LEU A 146 19.72 -11.61 12.97
CA LEU A 146 20.05 -10.48 12.08
C LEU A 146 19.34 -9.20 12.53
N TRP A 147 18.04 -9.29 12.83
CA TRP A 147 17.28 -8.15 13.36
C TRP A 147 17.87 -7.65 14.68
N ARG A 148 18.24 -8.57 15.57
CA ARG A 148 18.82 -8.25 16.89
C ARG A 148 20.13 -7.49 16.75
N ASP A 149 21.00 -7.92 15.84
CA ASP A 149 22.32 -7.32 15.63
C ASP A 149 22.20 -5.96 14.93
N LEU A 150 21.35 -5.84 13.91
CA LEU A 150 21.02 -4.55 13.28
C LEU A 150 20.42 -3.57 14.29
N ARG A 151 19.49 -4.03 15.12
CA ARG A 151 18.85 -3.19 16.15
C ARG A 151 19.84 -2.72 17.20
N LYS A 152 20.69 -3.60 17.73
CA LYS A 152 21.74 -3.22 18.69
C LYS A 152 22.69 -2.17 18.09
N SER A 153 23.10 -2.37 16.85
CA SER A 153 23.98 -1.44 16.14
C SER A 153 23.33 -0.08 15.94
N ALA A 154 22.08 -0.05 15.45
CA ALA A 154 21.31 1.18 15.27
C ALA A 154 21.05 1.91 16.59
N GLN A 155 20.67 1.19 17.64
CA GLN A 155 20.47 1.76 18.99
C GLN A 155 21.76 2.37 19.54
N SER A 156 22.88 1.66 19.40
CA SER A 156 24.20 2.17 19.81
C SER A 156 24.54 3.48 19.10
N MET A 157 24.42 3.50 17.76
CA MET A 157 24.66 4.70 16.95
C MET A 157 23.75 5.87 17.34
N MET A 158 22.44 5.63 17.47
CA MET A 158 21.46 6.67 17.83
C MET A 158 21.65 7.20 19.26
N SER A 159 22.13 6.35 20.17
CA SER A 159 22.45 6.74 21.55
C SER A 159 23.77 7.51 21.68
N HIS A 160 24.60 7.52 20.63
CA HIS A 160 25.90 8.17 20.66
C HIS A 160 25.75 9.70 20.71
N GLN A 161 26.48 10.35 21.60
CA GLN A 161 26.36 11.80 21.84
C GLN A 161 26.64 12.64 20.57
N GLU A 162 27.57 12.19 19.73
CA GLU A 162 27.89 12.88 18.47
C GLU A 162 26.72 12.82 17.49
N PHE A 163 26.04 11.68 17.40
CA PHE A 163 24.86 11.54 16.54
C PHE A 163 23.70 12.43 17.03
N GLN A 164 23.48 12.49 18.34
CA GLN A 164 22.47 13.40 18.92
C GLN A 164 22.81 14.87 18.67
N ARG A 165 24.08 15.25 18.84
CA ARG A 165 24.54 16.62 18.55
C ARG A 165 24.39 16.95 17.07
N PHE A 166 24.71 16.02 16.18
CA PHE A 166 24.55 16.17 14.74
C PHE A 166 23.07 16.31 14.34
N THR A 167 22.18 15.52 14.95
CA THR A 167 20.72 15.62 14.78
C THR A 167 20.20 17.00 15.16
N LEU A 168 20.58 17.50 16.34
CA LEU A 168 20.18 18.83 16.81
C LEU A 168 20.70 19.94 15.91
N THR A 169 21.99 19.88 15.55
CA THR A 169 22.63 20.90 14.71
C THR A 169 21.99 20.96 13.32
N THR A 170 21.73 19.79 12.72
CA THR A 170 21.05 19.67 11.43
C THR A 170 19.63 20.26 11.49
N SER A 171 18.86 19.90 12.52
CA SER A 171 17.49 20.37 12.70
C SER A 171 17.43 21.88 12.91
N LEU A 172 18.32 22.44 13.74
CA LEU A 172 18.41 23.89 13.96
C LEU A 172 18.81 24.63 12.69
N SER A 173 19.83 24.15 11.97
CA SER A 173 20.24 24.76 10.71
C SER A 173 19.10 24.74 9.68
N LYS A 174 18.30 23.66 9.64
CA LYS A 174 17.15 23.55 8.74
C LYS A 174 16.00 24.46 9.12
N LEU A 175 15.79 24.64 10.42
CA LEU A 175 14.79 25.56 10.93
C LEU A 175 15.17 27.01 10.58
N GLU A 176 16.41 27.42 10.88
CA GLU A 176 16.89 28.80 10.68
C GLU A 176 17.00 29.18 9.20
N LYS A 177 17.42 28.26 8.32
CA LYS A 177 17.70 28.56 6.92
C LYS A 177 16.61 28.15 5.94
N GLY A 178 15.71 27.26 6.33
CA GLY A 178 14.63 26.74 5.48
C GLY A 178 13.26 27.15 6.00
N LEU A 179 12.88 26.64 7.18
CA LEU A 179 11.52 26.76 7.70
C LEU A 179 11.14 28.22 8.02
N VAL A 180 11.96 28.93 8.81
CA VAL A 180 11.67 30.30 9.21
C VAL A 180 11.60 31.24 8.00
N PRO A 181 12.58 31.24 7.07
CA PRO A 181 12.50 32.09 5.87
C PRO A 181 11.29 31.79 4.98
N LEU A 182 10.90 30.51 4.84
CA LEU A 182 9.70 30.13 4.10
C LEU A 182 8.45 30.71 4.74
N LEU A 183 8.28 30.53 6.06
CA LEU A 183 7.10 31.01 6.76
C LEU A 183 7.04 32.55 6.79
N ASP A 184 8.16 33.23 6.95
CA ASP A 184 8.25 34.68 6.86
C ASP A 184 7.81 35.16 5.46
N HIS A 185 8.32 34.52 4.40
CA HIS A 185 7.92 34.83 3.03
C HIS A 185 6.41 34.63 2.79
N VAL A 186 5.87 33.50 3.25
CA VAL A 186 4.44 33.19 3.16
C VAL A 186 3.61 34.23 3.90
N ALA A 187 4.03 34.64 5.10
CA ALA A 187 3.35 35.66 5.90
C ALA A 187 3.40 37.04 5.24
N GLU A 188 4.57 37.48 4.78
CA GLU A 188 4.77 38.77 4.09
C GLU A 188 3.93 38.88 2.82
N LYS A 189 3.87 37.80 2.04
CA LYS A 189 3.11 37.74 0.78
C LYS A 189 1.64 37.36 0.98
N LYS A 190 1.23 37.05 2.22
CA LYS A 190 -0.11 36.56 2.58
C LYS A 190 -0.54 35.35 1.73
N LEU A 191 0.41 34.44 1.50
CA LEU A 191 0.16 33.20 0.78
C LEU A 191 -0.49 32.17 1.72
N VAL A 192 -1.16 31.20 1.11
CA VAL A 192 -1.61 29.99 1.80
C VAL A 192 -0.59 28.90 1.51
N VAL A 193 -0.17 28.19 2.55
CA VAL A 193 0.74 27.05 2.44
C VAL A 193 0.14 25.86 3.18
N ASP A 194 0.38 24.66 2.65
CA ASP A 194 0.05 23.42 3.34
C ASP A 194 1.15 23.08 4.34
N LEU A 195 0.83 23.10 5.63
CA LEU A 195 1.79 22.76 6.69
C LEU A 195 2.17 21.28 6.67
N GLN A 196 1.33 20.40 6.12
CA GLN A 196 1.67 18.99 5.98
C GLN A 196 2.86 18.83 5.01
N ASP A 197 2.78 19.42 3.82
CA ASP A 197 3.87 19.42 2.83
C ASP A 197 5.14 20.07 3.40
N VAL A 198 5.01 21.21 4.09
CA VAL A 198 6.14 21.91 4.72
C VAL A 198 6.85 21.02 5.75
N PHE A 199 6.11 20.34 6.64
CA PHE A 199 6.72 19.49 7.65
C PHE A 199 7.26 18.18 7.07
N GLN A 200 6.60 17.60 6.05
CA GLN A 200 7.14 16.46 5.32
C GLN A 200 8.50 16.79 4.70
N ARG A 201 8.63 17.97 4.07
CA ARG A 201 9.89 18.48 3.52
C ARG A 201 10.96 18.69 4.56
N PHE A 202 10.59 19.28 5.70
CA PHE A 202 11.50 19.47 6.82
C PHE A 202 12.04 18.13 7.34
N THR A 203 11.15 17.16 7.56
CA THR A 203 11.52 15.82 8.02
C THR A 203 12.35 15.09 6.98
N PHE A 204 12.04 15.25 5.69
CA PHE A 204 12.80 14.63 4.61
C PHE A 204 14.22 15.19 4.53
N ASP A 205 14.39 16.51 4.43
CA ASP A 205 15.71 17.15 4.39
C ASP A 205 16.57 16.76 5.60
N THR A 206 16.01 16.87 6.81
CA THR A 206 16.74 16.53 8.04
C THR A 206 17.13 15.05 8.08
N THR A 207 16.23 14.14 7.72
CA THR A 207 16.51 12.70 7.67
C THR A 207 17.56 12.37 6.61
N PHE A 208 17.49 13.00 5.43
CA PHE A 208 18.42 12.75 4.34
C PHE A 208 19.83 13.23 4.69
N VAL A 209 19.96 14.39 5.34
CA VAL A 209 21.24 14.88 5.90
C VAL A 209 21.76 13.92 6.95
N LEU A 210 20.90 13.39 7.84
CA LEU A 210 21.35 12.44 8.87
C LEU A 210 21.82 11.12 8.29
N ALA A 211 21.20 10.65 7.21
CA ALA A 211 21.54 9.39 6.57
C ALA A 211 22.74 9.49 5.61
N THR A 212 22.87 10.61 4.88
CA THR A 212 23.83 10.73 3.76
C THR A 212 24.87 11.84 3.94
N GLY A 213 24.64 12.76 4.88
CA GLY A 213 25.43 13.99 5.04
C GLY A 213 25.14 15.08 3.99
N VAL A 214 24.25 14.82 3.02
CA VAL A 214 23.91 15.75 1.94
C VAL A 214 22.56 16.39 2.21
N ASP A 215 22.44 17.67 1.90
CA ASP A 215 21.19 18.42 1.99
C ASP A 215 20.49 18.45 0.62
N PRO A 216 19.30 17.83 0.47
CA PRO A 216 18.58 17.85 -0.79
C PRO A 216 17.86 19.19 -1.05
N GLY A 217 17.70 20.03 -0.03
CA GLY A 217 17.15 21.39 -0.17
C GLY A 217 15.68 21.43 -0.59
N CYS A 218 14.89 20.41 -0.22
CA CYS A 218 13.48 20.34 -0.60
C CYS A 218 12.63 21.37 0.16
N LEU A 219 13.06 21.79 1.36
CA LEU A 219 12.45 22.89 2.10
C LEU A 219 13.13 24.22 1.76
N SER A 220 12.54 24.98 0.85
CA SER A 220 12.99 26.31 0.42
C SER A 220 11.80 27.16 -0.03
N ILE A 221 12.02 28.45 -0.26
CA ILE A 221 10.96 29.37 -0.74
C ILE A 221 10.35 28.89 -2.06
N ASP A 222 11.15 28.30 -2.94
CA ASP A 222 10.72 27.82 -4.26
C ASP A 222 9.90 26.52 -4.20
N MET A 223 9.94 25.79 -3.07
CA MET A 223 9.20 24.54 -2.84
C MET A 223 9.26 23.56 -4.04
N PRO A 224 10.45 23.14 -4.50
CA PRO A 224 10.61 22.32 -5.71
C PRO A 224 9.87 20.98 -5.59
N GLU A 225 9.43 20.39 -6.71
CA GLU A 225 8.85 19.05 -6.70
C GLU A 225 9.87 18.00 -6.21
N ILE A 226 9.44 17.08 -5.36
CA ILE A 226 10.31 16.08 -4.73
C ILE A 226 10.02 14.73 -5.36
N GLU A 227 10.84 14.40 -6.35
CA GLU A 227 10.82 13.09 -7.02
C GLU A 227 10.87 11.93 -6.02
N PHE A 228 11.67 12.06 -4.95
CA PHE A 228 11.77 11.05 -3.90
C PHE A 228 10.49 10.91 -3.06
N SER A 229 9.80 12.01 -2.72
CA SER A 229 8.55 11.95 -1.97
C SER A 229 7.48 11.23 -2.79
N ARG A 230 7.37 11.56 -4.08
CA ARG A 230 6.47 10.87 -5.00
C ARG A 230 6.80 9.39 -5.09
N ALA A 231 8.08 9.03 -5.18
CA ALA A 231 8.51 7.63 -5.21
C ALA A 231 8.16 6.89 -3.91
N LEU A 232 8.27 7.53 -2.75
CA LEU A 232 7.81 6.95 -1.48
C LEU A 232 6.30 6.74 -1.46
N ASP A 233 5.51 7.74 -1.86
CA ASP A 233 4.05 7.65 -1.91
C ASP A 233 3.61 6.49 -2.83
N GLU A 234 4.24 6.37 -4.02
CA GLU A 234 3.99 5.26 -4.95
C GLU A 234 4.38 3.90 -4.36
N ALA A 235 5.47 3.82 -3.60
CA ALA A 235 5.88 2.59 -2.93
C ALA A 235 4.91 2.20 -1.81
N GLU A 236 4.44 3.17 -1.02
CA GLU A 236 3.44 2.96 0.04
C GLU A 236 2.09 2.48 -0.53
N GLU A 237 1.62 3.12 -1.61
CA GLU A 237 0.39 2.72 -2.31
C GLU A 237 0.51 1.27 -2.83
N ALA A 238 1.65 0.92 -3.44
CA ALA A 238 1.89 -0.43 -3.93
C ALA A 238 1.99 -1.47 -2.81
N ILE A 239 2.63 -1.15 -1.67
CA ILE A 239 2.67 -2.01 -0.49
C ILE A 239 1.25 -2.24 0.05
N PHE A 240 0.45 -1.18 0.18
CA PHE A 240 -0.93 -1.27 0.62
C PHE A 240 -1.75 -2.16 -0.32
N PHE A 241 -1.61 -1.97 -1.63
CA PHE A 241 -2.23 -2.80 -2.65
C PHE A 241 -1.88 -4.28 -2.50
N ARG A 242 -0.59 -4.61 -2.29
CA ARG A 242 -0.15 -6.00 -2.04
C ARG A 242 -0.75 -6.62 -0.78
N TYR A 243 -1.02 -5.82 0.24
CA TYR A 243 -1.56 -6.30 1.51
C TYR A 243 -3.03 -6.73 1.40
N VAL A 244 -3.81 -6.01 0.58
CA VAL A 244 -5.25 -6.27 0.39
C VAL A 244 -5.57 -7.12 -0.84
N THR A 245 -4.57 -7.46 -1.66
CA THR A 245 -4.75 -8.27 -2.87
C THR A 245 -4.04 -9.63 -2.78
N PRO A 246 -4.61 -10.69 -3.38
CA PRO A 246 -3.95 -11.99 -3.42
C PRO A 246 -2.60 -11.93 -4.16
N GLU A 247 -1.63 -12.72 -3.69
CA GLU A 247 -0.26 -12.77 -4.25
C GLU A 247 -0.21 -12.95 -5.77
N MET A 248 -1.12 -13.75 -6.32
CA MET A 248 -1.21 -13.99 -7.77
C MET A 248 -1.49 -12.70 -8.56
N VAL A 249 -2.31 -11.79 -8.04
CA VAL A 249 -2.76 -10.59 -8.76
C VAL A 249 -1.60 -9.61 -8.96
N TRP A 250 -0.91 -9.25 -7.88
CA TRP A 250 0.19 -8.30 -7.98
C TRP A 250 1.42 -8.93 -8.66
N LYS A 251 1.68 -10.23 -8.51
CA LYS A 251 2.73 -10.90 -9.31
C LYS A 251 2.46 -10.84 -10.81
N MET A 252 1.20 -10.97 -11.24
CA MET A 252 0.82 -10.80 -12.65
C MET A 252 1.01 -9.36 -13.11
N GLN A 253 0.64 -8.35 -12.30
CA GLN A 253 0.90 -6.95 -12.61
C GLN A 253 2.40 -6.68 -12.78
N ARG A 254 3.25 -7.23 -11.91
CA ARG A 254 4.71 -7.12 -11.99
C ARG A 254 5.26 -7.76 -13.27
N LEU A 255 4.74 -8.92 -13.66
CA LEU A 255 5.19 -9.64 -14.86
C LEU A 255 4.78 -8.95 -16.16
N ILE A 256 3.55 -8.42 -16.22
CA ILE A 256 3.02 -7.70 -17.39
C ILE A 256 3.57 -6.26 -17.44
N GLY A 257 4.02 -5.72 -16.31
CA GLY A 257 4.53 -4.36 -16.19
C GLY A 257 3.41 -3.32 -16.22
N CYS A 258 2.34 -3.53 -15.45
CA CYS A 258 1.22 -2.60 -15.34
C CYS A 258 0.77 -2.38 -13.88
N GLY A 259 -0.14 -1.43 -13.66
CA GLY A 259 -0.74 -1.17 -12.34
C GLY A 259 0.26 -0.63 -11.31
N GLU A 260 -0.01 -0.92 -10.04
CA GLU A 260 0.77 -0.43 -8.89
C GLU A 260 2.21 -0.96 -8.90
N GLU A 261 2.42 -2.19 -9.42
CA GLU A 261 3.76 -2.75 -9.55
C GLU A 261 4.64 -2.01 -10.56
N LEU A 262 4.05 -1.42 -11.61
CA LEU A 262 4.79 -0.59 -12.55
C LEU A 262 5.23 0.72 -11.89
N LYS A 263 4.35 1.36 -11.12
CA LYS A 263 4.69 2.57 -10.36
C LYS A 263 5.83 2.26 -9.39
N MET A 264 5.70 1.20 -8.60
CA MET A 264 6.74 0.74 -7.68
C MET A 264 8.08 0.44 -8.36
N LYS A 265 8.06 -0.13 -9.58
CA LYS A 265 9.29 -0.35 -10.35
C LYS A 265 9.96 0.96 -10.79
N ARG A 266 9.19 2.00 -11.11
CA ARG A 266 9.70 3.35 -11.43
C ARG A 266 10.19 4.08 -10.18
N ALA A 267 9.47 3.95 -9.07
CA ALA A 267 9.88 4.50 -7.78
C ALA A 267 11.22 3.92 -7.29
N HIS A 268 11.55 2.68 -7.68
CA HIS A 268 12.79 2.01 -7.31
C HIS A 268 13.99 2.32 -8.23
N SER A 269 13.77 2.90 -9.41
CA SER A 269 14.82 3.18 -10.41
C SER A 269 15.41 4.57 -10.27
#